data_AF-A0A7K1UIC8-F1
#
_entry.id   AF-A0A7K1UIC8-F1
#
_cell.length_a   1.000
_cell.length_b   1.000
_cell.length_c   1.000
_cell.angle_alpha   90.00
_cell.angle_beta   90.00
_cell.angle_gamma   90.00
#
_symmetry.space_group_name_H-M   'P 1'
#
loop_
_entity.id
_entity.type
_entity.pdbx_description
1 polymer ?
#
loop_
_entity_poly.entity_id
_entity_poly.type
_entity_poly.pdbx_seq_one_letter_code
_entity_poly.pdbx_strand_id
1 'polypeptide(L)'
;MAVSLHGLRFKIAAAAVVKAGVYGAVRVPGAASLVERLAERMAPAGRETTGSYRGLASGLLRQALPENPGAGLVYDPIAGLVPGTAEPAADVQDLARRAEQDPTAANLIAAAAAYRKPYVDDQQTAADLYELAFSENPGDLRAAEGVLTCGSRSHYDWPRIWSVLGELKPRRGPLRAGSGFWRAFDAVFTPAPSAEEVRAAAAQVHYQEHRLPRLHQLLLETLAARMQYLGRFTAGTRLRQAMAANRVHELSGIPLESATWHKHLLGGYAYIGDDAALLHTARKPSVVARTASVQRQLQKLAADAALWTGDAGPLREHARARQAETPAPGEEQMRQLVAGKRIAVVGPAAGDGLGELIDSYDAVVRTRHTPAGMPVDAGTRTDIAYYAGRDLLRDYDQIAAAADSGAFQLAVTRPFFVQAPSLQQQWPAWLRPARFEYGLYFRGAPQGLQRIIYDLLQFAPAEIAVFNADFYAGQALAVAGYRASYTAFGPFNQTNDVVAMHDLAHEFRWVQGVQDAGLITAHGAAAEVLGLSQTAYLQRLEAGPLGLGSGN
;
A
#
# COMPACT_ATOMS: atom_id res chain seq x y z
N MET A 1 6.98 -2.26 5.30
CA MET A 1 8.28 -2.69 5.82
C MET A 1 9.16 -3.06 4.66
N ALA A 2 9.88 -2.08 4.15
CA ALA A 2 11.00 -2.31 3.25
C ALA A 2 12.25 -2.50 4.11
N VAL A 3 12.47 -3.72 4.61
CA VAL A 3 13.78 -4.07 5.18
C VAL A 3 14.77 -3.99 4.03
N SER A 4 15.81 -3.14 4.14
CA SER A 4 16.78 -3.03 3.04
C SER A 4 17.66 -4.26 2.95
N LEU A 5 18.06 -4.57 1.71
CA LEU A 5 18.45 -5.92 1.32
C LEU A 5 19.93 -6.06 0.90
N HIS A 6 20.76 -5.02 1.05
CA HIS A 6 22.18 -5.10 0.70
C HIS A 6 22.88 -6.18 1.55
N GLY A 7 23.21 -7.31 0.91
CA GLY A 7 23.81 -8.48 1.58
C GLY A 7 22.82 -9.39 2.34
N LEU A 8 21.50 -9.24 2.17
CA LEU A 8 20.50 -10.11 2.81
C LEU A 8 20.09 -11.31 1.97
N ARG A 9 20.41 -11.38 0.67
CA ARG A 9 20.08 -12.54 -0.20
C ARG A 9 20.44 -13.87 0.47
N PHE A 10 21.66 -13.97 1.01
CA PHE A 10 22.10 -15.17 1.75
C PHE A 10 21.39 -15.35 3.09
N LYS A 11 21.04 -14.28 3.79
CA LYS A 11 20.32 -14.36 5.08
C LYS A 11 18.86 -14.80 4.89
N ILE A 12 18.19 -14.30 3.84
CA ILE A 12 16.84 -14.72 3.42
C ILE A 12 16.85 -16.20 3.06
N ALA A 13 17.77 -16.61 2.19
CA ALA A 13 17.91 -18.01 1.80
C ALA A 13 18.23 -18.91 3.02
N ALA A 14 19.14 -18.49 3.91
CA ALA A 14 19.44 -19.22 5.13
C ALA A 14 18.24 -19.32 6.07
N ALA A 15 17.49 -18.22 6.27
CA ALA A 15 16.27 -18.22 7.07
C ALA A 15 15.21 -19.15 6.50
N ALA A 16 15.06 -19.20 5.17
CA ALA A 16 14.14 -20.11 4.49
C ALA A 16 14.52 -21.58 4.74
N VAL A 17 15.81 -21.92 4.64
CA VAL A 17 16.32 -23.28 4.93
C VAL A 17 16.09 -23.67 6.39
N VAL A 18 16.44 -22.78 7.33
CA VAL A 18 16.22 -23.02 8.77
C VAL A 18 14.73 -23.22 9.06
N LYS A 19 13.87 -22.34 8.55
CA LYS A 19 12.42 -22.43 8.74
C LYS A 19 11.85 -23.73 8.18
N ALA A 20 12.29 -24.16 6.99
CA ALA A 20 11.90 -25.44 6.41
C ALA A 20 12.31 -26.64 7.28
N GLY A 21 13.52 -26.59 7.88
CA GLY A 21 13.98 -27.59 8.84
C GLY A 21 13.13 -27.64 10.11
N VAL A 22 12.79 -26.48 10.68
CA VAL A 22 11.92 -26.39 11.87
C VAL A 22 10.52 -26.95 11.57
N TYR A 23 9.93 -26.64 10.42
CA TYR A 23 8.65 -27.25 10.01
C TYR A 23 8.71 -28.78 9.93
N GLY A 24 9.83 -29.34 9.48
CA GLY A 24 10.05 -30.79 9.49
C GLY A 24 10.07 -31.35 10.91
N ALA A 25 10.78 -30.68 11.82
CA ALA A 25 10.92 -31.10 13.21
C ALA A 25 9.60 -31.04 13.99
N VAL A 26 8.78 -29.99 13.79
CA VAL A 26 7.50 -29.80 14.53
C VAL A 26 6.50 -30.93 14.27
N ARG A 27 6.64 -31.70 13.20
CA ARG A 27 5.80 -32.88 12.91
C ARG A 27 6.07 -34.08 13.82
N VAL A 28 7.19 -34.07 14.54
CA VAL A 28 7.52 -35.13 15.51
C VAL A 28 6.73 -34.89 16.80
N PRO A 29 6.02 -35.90 17.35
CA PRO A 29 5.30 -35.77 18.61
C PRO A 29 6.17 -35.16 19.73
N GLY A 30 5.67 -34.12 20.39
CA GLY A 30 6.38 -33.40 21.45
C GLY A 30 7.34 -32.29 20.99
N ALA A 31 7.73 -32.25 19.70
CA ALA A 31 8.64 -31.23 19.19
C ALA A 31 8.02 -29.82 19.15
N ALA A 32 6.70 -29.70 18.92
CA ALA A 32 6.00 -28.41 18.94
C ALA A 32 6.20 -27.67 20.27
N SER A 33 6.00 -28.35 21.41
CA SER A 33 6.22 -27.78 22.75
C SER A 33 7.70 -27.43 23.01
N LEU A 34 8.64 -28.15 22.40
CA LEU A 34 10.06 -27.78 22.49
C LEU A 34 10.36 -26.51 21.70
N VAL A 35 9.83 -26.40 20.48
CA VAL A 35 9.98 -25.23 19.61
C VAL A 35 9.33 -24.00 20.24
N GLU A 36 8.16 -24.16 20.85
CA GLU A 36 7.46 -23.10 21.59
C GLU A 36 8.30 -22.58 22.76
N ARG A 37 8.78 -23.48 23.63
CA ARG A 37 9.67 -23.11 24.75
C ARG A 37 10.98 -22.47 24.29
N LEU A 38 11.54 -22.93 23.17
CA LEU A 38 12.71 -22.31 22.56
C LEU A 38 12.39 -20.90 22.07
N ALA A 39 11.27 -20.73 21.38
CA ALA A 39 10.82 -19.44 20.89
C ALA A 39 10.58 -18.46 22.05
N GLU A 40 9.99 -18.90 23.15
CA GLU A 40 9.80 -18.11 24.37
C GLU A 40 11.13 -17.72 25.02
N ARG A 41 12.08 -18.66 25.15
CA ARG A 41 13.42 -18.36 25.68
C ARG A 41 14.21 -17.40 24.80
N MET A 42 13.96 -17.41 23.49
CA MET A 42 14.58 -16.49 22.54
C MET A 42 13.85 -15.16 22.45
N ALA A 43 12.60 -15.07 22.88
CA ALA A 43 11.87 -13.80 22.90
C ALA A 43 12.58 -12.85 23.88
N PRO A 44 12.94 -11.63 23.46
CA PRO A 44 13.62 -10.72 24.35
C PRO A 44 12.64 -10.29 25.47
N ALA A 45 13.04 -10.48 26.73
CA ALA A 45 12.19 -10.15 27.88
C ALA A 45 11.82 -8.66 27.87
N GLY A 46 10.52 -8.35 27.85
CA GLY A 46 10.00 -6.97 27.88
C GLY A 46 10.32 -6.10 26.66
N ARG A 47 10.92 -6.64 25.59
CA ARG A 47 11.21 -5.89 24.35
C ARG A 47 10.39 -6.43 23.20
N GLU A 48 10.07 -5.58 22.24
CA GLU A 48 9.48 -6.07 21.00
C GLU A 48 10.41 -7.08 20.32
N THR A 49 9.80 -8.13 19.77
CA THR A 49 10.47 -9.14 18.94
C THR A 49 11.08 -8.56 17.67
N THR A 50 10.67 -7.35 17.30
CA THR A 50 11.01 -6.70 16.05
C THR A 50 12.33 -5.92 16.23
N GLY A 51 13.43 -6.46 15.70
CA GLY A 51 14.71 -5.72 15.60
C GLY A 51 15.95 -6.38 16.22
N SER A 52 15.79 -7.40 17.05
CA SER A 52 16.92 -8.21 17.52
C SER A 52 16.99 -9.54 16.77
N TYR A 53 18.19 -10.09 16.55
CA TYR A 53 18.36 -11.42 15.95
C TYR A 53 17.59 -12.51 16.72
N ARG A 54 17.55 -12.38 18.05
CA ARG A 54 16.80 -13.29 18.93
C ARG A 54 15.28 -13.17 18.73
N GLY A 55 14.76 -11.95 18.66
CA GLY A 55 13.35 -11.69 18.40
C GLY A 55 12.91 -12.13 16.99
N LEU A 56 13.75 -11.91 15.97
CA LEU A 56 13.51 -12.44 14.62
C LEU A 56 13.48 -13.98 14.61
N ALA A 57 14.44 -14.62 15.26
CA ALA A 57 14.47 -16.08 15.38
C ALA A 57 13.27 -16.62 16.16
N SER A 58 12.89 -15.99 17.28
CA SER A 58 11.68 -16.31 18.04
C SER A 58 10.43 -16.21 17.16
N GLY A 59 10.29 -15.12 16.39
CA GLY A 59 9.19 -14.95 15.44
C GLY A 59 9.16 -16.04 14.35
N LEU A 60 10.31 -16.40 13.79
CA LEU A 60 10.43 -17.49 12.81
C LEU A 60 10.02 -18.85 13.39
N LEU A 61 10.40 -19.14 14.64
CA LEU A 61 10.01 -20.36 15.34
C LEU A 61 8.50 -20.39 15.62
N ARG A 62 7.92 -19.27 16.07
CA ARG A 62 6.46 -19.17 16.30
C ARG A 62 5.66 -19.35 15.02
N GLN A 63 6.12 -18.79 13.91
CA GLN A 63 5.50 -19.02 12.59
C GLN A 63 5.57 -20.48 12.12
N ALA A 64 6.44 -21.30 12.72
CA ALA A 64 6.55 -22.72 12.41
C ALA A 64 5.59 -23.60 13.22
N LEU A 65 4.98 -23.06 14.27
CA LEU A 65 4.01 -23.76 15.10
C LEU A 65 2.65 -23.87 14.38
N PRO A 66 1.83 -24.89 14.69
CA PRO A 66 0.47 -24.99 14.19
C PRO A 66 -0.36 -23.73 14.51
N GLU A 67 -1.11 -23.25 13.52
CA GLU A 67 -2.03 -22.12 13.71
C GLU A 67 -3.27 -22.61 14.46
N ASN A 68 -3.66 -21.91 15.53
CA ASN A 68 -4.98 -22.06 16.13
C ASN A 68 -5.94 -21.12 15.40
N PRO A 69 -6.89 -21.62 14.58
CA PRO A 69 -7.87 -20.75 13.95
C PRO A 69 -8.79 -20.20 15.05
N GLY A 70 -8.62 -18.92 15.40
CA GLY A 70 -9.57 -18.22 16.24
C GLY A 70 -10.92 -18.06 15.53
N ALA A 71 -11.98 -17.84 16.30
CA ALA A 71 -13.34 -17.69 15.79
C ALA A 71 -13.65 -16.31 15.18
N GLY A 72 -12.75 -15.33 15.32
CA GLY A 72 -12.93 -13.97 14.82
C GLY A 72 -12.36 -13.73 13.43
N LEU A 73 -12.49 -12.49 12.96
CA LEU A 73 -11.84 -12.00 11.74
C LEU A 73 -10.61 -11.17 12.10
N VAL A 74 -9.48 -11.49 11.49
CA VAL A 74 -8.26 -10.68 11.57
C VAL A 74 -7.77 -10.32 10.17
N TYR A 75 -7.01 -9.23 10.09
CA TYR A 75 -6.44 -8.77 8.83
C TYR A 75 -5.04 -9.36 8.60
N ASP A 76 -4.89 -10.06 7.49
CA ASP A 76 -3.61 -10.45 6.90
C ASP A 76 -3.26 -9.51 5.73
N PRO A 77 -2.06 -8.89 5.68
CA PRO A 77 -1.67 -7.96 4.61
C PRO A 77 -1.57 -8.52 3.19
N ILE A 78 -1.72 -9.84 3.01
CA ILE A 78 -1.70 -10.52 1.71
C ILE A 78 -3.03 -11.23 1.47
N ALA A 79 -3.46 -12.07 2.41
CA ALA A 79 -4.67 -12.89 2.31
C ALA A 79 -5.96 -12.11 2.68
N GLY A 80 -5.86 -10.90 3.21
CA GLY A 80 -6.98 -10.10 3.67
C GLY A 80 -7.62 -10.64 4.93
N LEU A 81 -8.95 -10.65 4.99
CA LEU A 81 -9.69 -11.16 6.14
C LEU A 81 -9.51 -12.68 6.26
N VAL A 82 -8.97 -13.12 7.38
CA VAL A 82 -8.75 -14.54 7.72
C VAL A 82 -9.32 -14.87 9.10
N PRO A 83 -9.68 -16.13 9.38
CA PRO A 83 -10.04 -16.56 10.72
C PRO A 83 -8.88 -16.34 11.69
N GLY A 84 -9.16 -15.79 12.86
CA GLY A 84 -8.14 -15.55 13.88
C GLY A 84 -8.71 -14.94 15.14
N THR A 85 -7.88 -14.90 16.18
CA THR A 85 -8.20 -14.17 17.41
C THR A 85 -7.69 -12.75 17.24
N ALA A 86 -8.58 -11.76 17.33
CA ALA A 86 -8.16 -10.38 17.34
C ALA A 86 -7.29 -10.14 18.57
N GLU A 87 -6.03 -9.75 18.35
CA GLU A 87 -5.21 -9.23 19.43
C GLU A 87 -5.79 -7.88 19.87
N PRO A 88 -5.92 -7.64 21.19
CA PRO A 88 -6.29 -6.32 21.68
C PRO A 88 -5.37 -5.26 21.07
N ALA A 89 -5.94 -4.18 20.57
CA ALA A 89 -5.13 -3.07 20.08
C ALA A 89 -4.27 -2.57 21.25
N ALA A 90 -2.95 -2.54 21.06
CA ALA A 90 -2.07 -1.95 22.06
C ALA A 90 -2.47 -0.49 22.33
N ASP A 91 -2.58 -0.14 23.60
CA ASP A 91 -2.88 1.22 24.03
C ASP A 91 -1.71 2.14 23.65
N VAL A 92 -2.01 3.17 22.87
CA VAL A 92 -1.02 4.14 22.39
C VAL A 92 -0.37 4.86 23.58
N GLN A 93 -1.13 5.18 24.63
CA GLN A 93 -0.62 5.86 25.82
C GLN A 93 0.32 4.97 26.63
N ASP A 94 0.03 3.66 26.72
CA ASP A 94 0.93 2.72 27.39
C ASP A 94 2.25 2.54 26.63
N LEU A 95 2.19 2.48 25.29
CA LEU A 95 3.39 2.41 24.46
C LEU A 95 4.20 3.71 24.52
N ALA A 96 3.55 4.87 24.52
CA ALA A 96 4.19 6.17 24.68
C ALA A 96 4.90 6.27 26.04
N ARG A 97 4.20 5.96 27.13
CA ARG A 97 4.77 5.96 28.50
C ARG A 97 5.96 5.00 28.62
N ARG A 98 5.88 3.82 28.00
CA ARG A 98 7.00 2.86 27.96
C ARG A 98 8.21 3.45 27.23
N ALA A 99 7.99 4.14 26.10
CA ALA A 99 9.04 4.78 25.34
C ALA A 99 9.68 5.97 26.09
N GLU A 100 8.90 6.72 26.87
CA GLU A 100 9.43 7.79 27.75
C GLU A 100 10.29 7.23 28.89
N GLN A 101 9.88 6.12 29.50
CA GLN A 101 10.58 5.51 30.63
C GLN A 101 11.85 4.75 30.22
N ASP A 102 11.84 4.13 29.03
CA ASP A 102 12.96 3.36 28.48
C ASP A 102 13.08 3.65 26.96
N PRO A 103 13.75 4.75 26.57
CA PRO A 103 13.76 5.27 25.20
C PRO A 103 14.67 4.46 24.25
N THR A 104 14.61 3.15 24.31
CA THR A 104 15.27 2.31 23.31
C THR A 104 14.64 2.49 21.93
N ALA A 105 15.43 2.36 20.85
CA ALA A 105 14.93 2.42 19.48
C ALA A 105 13.70 1.52 19.23
N ALA A 106 13.64 0.34 19.86
CA ALA A 106 12.50 -0.57 19.74
C ALA A 106 11.23 -0.02 20.41
N ASN A 107 11.33 0.57 21.60
CA ASN A 107 10.17 1.17 22.29
C ASN A 107 9.67 2.41 21.56
N LEU A 108 10.60 3.25 21.07
CA LEU A 108 10.28 4.43 20.27
C LEU A 108 9.58 4.06 18.95
N ILE A 109 10.07 3.04 18.23
CA ILE A 109 9.41 2.52 17.01
C ILE A 109 8.02 1.96 17.31
N ALA A 110 7.84 1.25 18.43
CA ALA A 110 6.55 0.71 18.85
C ALA A 110 5.52 1.82 19.07
N ALA A 111 5.90 2.85 19.84
CA ALA A 111 5.07 4.02 20.07
C ALA A 111 4.78 4.77 18.77
N ALA A 112 5.81 5.04 17.95
CA ALA A 112 5.65 5.69 16.64
C ALA A 112 4.68 4.95 15.72
N ALA A 113 4.79 3.62 15.66
CA ALA A 113 3.91 2.77 14.86
C ALA A 113 2.46 2.82 15.34
N ALA A 114 2.24 2.98 16.65
CA ALA A 114 0.91 3.14 17.24
C ALA A 114 0.29 4.49 16.89
N TYR A 115 1.04 5.59 17.00
CA TYR A 115 0.59 6.93 16.58
C TYR A 115 0.30 7.02 15.08
N ARG A 116 1.08 6.33 14.24
CA ARG A 116 0.90 6.32 12.79
C ARG A 116 -0.38 5.61 12.33
N LYS A 117 -0.98 4.74 13.15
CA LYS A 117 -2.12 3.90 12.72
C LYS A 117 -3.25 4.77 12.15
N PRO A 118 -3.96 4.36 11.08
CA PRO A 118 -4.95 5.21 10.40
C PRO A 118 -6.11 5.73 11.27
N TYR A 119 -6.38 5.09 12.41
CA TYR A 119 -7.40 5.49 13.37
C TYR A 119 -6.87 6.36 14.53
N VAL A 120 -5.56 6.62 14.57
CA VAL A 120 -4.91 7.60 15.46
C VAL A 120 -4.42 8.79 14.63
N ASP A 121 -3.73 8.52 13.53
CA ASP A 121 -3.26 9.47 12.50
C ASP A 121 -2.43 10.65 13.02
N ASP A 122 -1.72 10.49 14.14
CA ASP A 122 -0.77 11.50 14.63
C ASP A 122 0.60 11.32 13.95
N GLN A 123 0.66 11.78 12.70
CA GLN A 123 1.85 11.65 11.86
C GLN A 123 3.03 12.51 12.36
N GLN A 124 2.78 13.58 13.13
CA GLN A 124 3.84 14.42 13.67
C GLN A 124 4.58 13.69 14.80
N THR A 125 3.84 13.29 15.83
CA THR A 125 4.41 12.55 16.97
C THR A 125 5.08 11.27 16.49
N ALA A 126 4.48 10.57 15.52
CA ALA A 126 5.10 9.40 14.92
C ALA A 126 6.45 9.72 14.22
N ALA A 127 6.54 10.82 13.47
CA ALA A 127 7.79 11.25 12.83
C ALA A 127 8.87 11.57 13.87
N ASP A 128 8.53 12.34 14.90
CA ASP A 128 9.45 12.75 15.96
C ASP A 128 10.02 11.53 16.71
N LEU A 129 9.15 10.55 17.05
CA LEU A 129 9.58 9.30 17.69
C LEU A 129 10.45 8.43 16.77
N TYR A 130 10.18 8.39 15.47
CA TYR A 130 11.03 7.68 14.52
C TYR A 130 12.42 8.33 14.37
N GLU A 131 12.51 9.65 14.40
CA GLU A 131 13.81 10.33 14.39
C GLU A 131 14.61 10.07 15.66
N LEU A 132 13.94 10.08 16.81
CA LEU A 132 14.57 9.72 18.08
C LEU A 132 15.05 8.27 18.06
N ALA A 133 14.23 7.35 17.54
CA ALA A 133 14.62 5.95 17.37
C ALA A 133 15.84 5.76 16.45
N PHE A 134 15.92 6.55 15.37
CA PHE A 134 17.07 6.54 14.47
C PHE A 134 18.32 7.10 15.15
N SER A 135 18.18 8.15 15.97
CA SER A 135 19.30 8.72 16.73
C SER A 135 19.87 7.70 17.72
N GLU A 136 19.02 6.92 18.37
CA GLU A 136 19.40 5.83 19.27
C GLU A 136 20.05 4.63 18.53
N ASN A 137 19.59 4.34 17.31
CA ASN A 137 20.17 3.29 16.47
C ASN A 137 20.11 3.65 14.99
N PRO A 138 21.15 4.30 14.43
CA PRO A 138 21.19 4.70 13.02
C PRO A 138 21.17 3.51 12.04
N GLY A 139 21.38 2.28 12.54
CA GLY A 139 21.26 1.06 11.76
C GLY A 139 19.83 0.53 11.64
N ASP A 140 18.85 1.06 12.38
CA ASP A 140 17.46 0.60 12.30
C ASP A 140 16.71 1.26 11.14
N LEU A 141 16.67 0.55 10.02
CA LEU A 141 16.06 1.02 8.79
C LEU A 141 14.54 1.23 8.89
N ARG A 142 13.88 0.66 9.92
CA ARG A 142 12.44 0.90 10.16
C ARG A 142 12.21 2.32 10.69
N ALA A 143 13.13 2.81 11.51
CA ALA A 143 13.11 4.19 11.98
C ALA A 143 13.26 5.14 10.78
N ALA A 144 14.25 4.91 9.93
CA ALA A 144 14.46 5.67 8.70
C ALA A 144 13.23 5.63 7.73
N GLU A 145 12.64 4.45 7.47
CA GLU A 145 11.40 4.32 6.68
C GLU A 145 10.24 5.12 7.32
N GLY A 146 10.16 5.10 8.65
CA GLY A 146 9.22 5.88 9.45
C GLY A 146 9.39 7.38 9.30
N VAL A 147 10.62 7.90 9.38
CA VAL A 147 10.93 9.33 9.16
C VAL A 147 10.48 9.78 7.76
N LEU A 148 10.80 9.02 6.71
CA LEU A 148 10.34 9.33 5.35
C LEU A 148 8.82 9.37 5.26
N THR A 149 8.18 8.29 5.75
CA THR A 149 6.74 8.09 5.60
C THR A 149 5.95 9.12 6.38
N CYS A 150 6.26 9.31 7.66
CA CYS A 150 5.53 10.22 8.52
C CYS A 150 5.92 11.67 8.22
N GLY A 151 7.20 11.98 8.08
CA GLY A 151 7.68 13.35 7.87
C GLY A 151 7.18 13.97 6.55
N SER A 152 7.10 13.18 5.47
CA SER A 152 6.53 13.66 4.20
C SER A 152 5.01 13.87 4.25
N ARG A 153 4.32 13.34 5.27
CA ARG A 153 2.87 13.47 5.48
C ARG A 153 2.52 14.51 6.56
N SER A 154 3.44 14.78 7.49
CA SER A 154 3.30 15.75 8.58
C SER A 154 4.04 17.07 8.26
N HIS A 155 5.21 17.32 8.86
CA HIS A 155 5.90 18.60 8.80
C HIS A 155 6.47 18.98 7.42
N TYR A 156 6.66 18.02 6.51
CA TYR A 156 7.13 18.28 5.15
C TYR A 156 8.53 18.96 5.07
N ASP A 157 9.33 18.81 6.12
CA ASP A 157 10.70 19.37 6.22
C ASP A 157 11.70 18.40 5.57
N TRP A 158 11.96 18.64 4.29
CA TRP A 158 12.87 17.82 3.49
C TRP A 158 14.33 17.84 3.97
N PRO A 159 14.90 18.98 4.42
CA PRO A 159 16.20 18.97 5.09
C PRO A 159 16.25 18.02 6.29
N ARG A 160 15.24 18.07 7.17
CA ARG A 160 15.13 17.21 8.36
C ARG A 160 15.00 15.73 8.00
N ILE A 161 14.18 15.40 7.00
CA ILE A 161 14.08 14.02 6.49
C ILE A 161 15.43 13.56 5.91
N TRP A 162 16.12 14.45 5.18
CA TRP A 162 17.37 14.12 4.51
C TRP A 162 18.57 13.98 5.45
N SER A 163 18.57 14.64 6.62
CA SER A 163 19.64 14.44 7.61
C SER A 163 19.69 13.01 8.14
N VAL A 164 18.55 12.31 8.16
CA VAL A 164 18.47 10.88 8.50
C VAL A 164 18.81 10.02 7.29
N LEU A 165 18.12 10.24 6.16
CA LEU A 165 18.20 9.33 5.01
C LEU A 165 19.49 9.47 4.20
N GLY A 166 20.13 10.65 4.26
CA GLY A 166 21.43 10.92 3.66
C GLY A 166 22.57 10.09 4.27
N GLU A 167 22.43 9.59 5.51
CA GLU A 167 23.42 8.71 6.16
C GLU A 167 23.56 7.35 5.44
N LEU A 168 22.55 6.95 4.67
CA LEU A 168 22.56 5.69 3.92
C LEU A 168 23.42 5.75 2.65
N LYS A 169 23.96 6.93 2.28
CA LYS A 169 24.78 7.10 1.07
C LYS A 169 25.97 6.13 1.08
N PRO A 170 26.24 5.43 -0.03
CA PRO A 170 27.33 4.47 -0.05
C PRO A 170 28.68 5.18 0.09
N ARG A 171 29.59 4.60 0.87
CA ARG A 171 30.94 5.17 1.09
C ARG A 171 31.94 4.81 -0.01
N ARG A 172 31.61 3.85 -0.88
CA ARG A 172 32.47 3.32 -1.94
C ARG A 172 31.72 3.19 -3.26
N GLY A 173 32.46 3.03 -4.35
CA GLY A 173 31.92 2.85 -5.70
C GLY A 173 31.64 4.14 -6.46
N PRO A 174 31.09 4.03 -7.68
CA PRO A 174 30.91 5.18 -8.59
C PRO A 174 29.86 6.19 -8.11
N LEU A 175 28.87 5.73 -7.32
CA LEU A 175 27.87 6.57 -6.67
C LEU A 175 28.24 6.82 -5.21
N ARG A 176 29.52 6.86 -4.83
CA ARG A 176 29.92 7.15 -3.44
C ARG A 176 29.49 8.55 -2.99
N ALA A 177 29.29 8.74 -1.69
CA ALA A 177 29.06 10.03 -1.05
C ALA A 177 30.06 11.09 -1.57
N GLY A 178 29.56 12.31 -1.83
CA GLY A 178 30.33 13.41 -2.41
C GLY A 178 30.52 13.36 -3.93
N SER A 179 30.05 12.32 -4.63
CA SER A 179 30.01 12.31 -6.10
C SER A 179 29.07 13.37 -6.68
N GLY A 180 29.21 13.69 -7.97
CA GLY A 180 28.34 14.65 -8.66
C GLY A 180 26.85 14.29 -8.61
N PHE A 181 26.55 12.98 -8.56
CA PHE A 181 25.19 12.47 -8.35
C PHE A 181 24.59 12.98 -7.04
N TRP A 182 25.31 12.82 -5.91
CA TRP A 182 24.79 13.25 -4.60
C TRP A 182 24.77 14.75 -4.44
N ARG A 183 25.72 15.49 -5.03
CA ARG A 183 25.67 16.97 -4.99
C ARG A 183 24.39 17.51 -5.64
N ALA A 184 23.97 16.93 -6.76
CA ALA A 184 22.71 17.32 -7.40
C ALA A 184 21.49 16.98 -6.53
N PHE A 185 21.50 15.84 -5.85
CA PHE A 185 20.39 15.47 -4.96
C PHE A 185 20.38 16.28 -3.66
N ASP A 186 21.53 16.52 -3.04
CA ASP A 186 21.64 17.33 -1.82
C ASP A 186 21.02 18.72 -2.00
N ALA A 187 21.18 19.31 -3.18
CA ALA A 187 20.57 20.59 -3.54
C ALA A 187 19.03 20.55 -3.53
N VAL A 188 18.41 19.45 -3.96
CA VAL A 188 16.94 19.34 -4.01
C VAL A 188 16.30 19.02 -2.66
N PHE A 189 17.06 18.68 -1.62
CA PHE A 189 16.53 18.48 -0.26
C PHE A 189 16.58 19.75 0.60
N THR A 190 16.82 20.91 0.00
CA THR A 190 16.62 22.22 0.65
C THR A 190 15.11 22.56 0.75
N PRO A 191 14.69 23.53 1.59
CA PRO A 191 13.28 23.90 1.72
C PRO A 191 12.64 24.35 0.39
N ALA A 192 13.38 25.10 -0.43
CA ALA A 192 12.92 25.66 -1.69
C ALA A 192 14.01 25.56 -2.77
N PRO A 193 14.21 24.38 -3.39
CA PRO A 193 15.21 24.21 -4.42
C PRO A 193 14.82 24.95 -5.70
N SER A 194 15.80 25.51 -6.39
CA SER A 194 15.61 26.20 -7.66
C SER A 194 15.21 25.23 -8.78
N ALA A 195 14.54 25.75 -9.81
CA ALA A 195 14.17 24.95 -10.98
C ALA A 195 15.39 24.32 -11.69
N GLU A 196 16.56 24.97 -11.62
CA GLU A 196 17.80 24.41 -12.18
C GLU A 196 18.31 23.22 -11.38
N GLU A 197 18.32 23.30 -10.04
CA GLU A 197 18.72 22.17 -9.17
C GLU A 197 17.79 20.97 -9.38
N VAL A 198 16.48 21.21 -9.49
CA VAL A 198 15.50 20.17 -9.79
C VAL A 198 15.79 19.52 -11.16
N ARG A 199 16.07 20.31 -12.19
CA ARG A 199 16.45 19.79 -13.53
C ARG A 199 17.76 19.00 -13.47
N ALA A 200 18.76 19.49 -12.73
CA ALA A 200 20.05 18.82 -12.58
C ALA A 200 19.91 17.44 -11.90
N ALA A 201 19.12 17.35 -10.82
CA ALA A 201 18.81 16.08 -10.16
C ALA A 201 18.08 15.10 -11.10
N ALA A 202 17.06 15.58 -11.85
CA ALA A 202 16.35 14.76 -12.83
C ALA A 202 17.29 14.25 -13.95
N ALA A 203 18.20 15.08 -14.44
CA ALA A 203 19.20 14.68 -15.42
C ALA A 203 20.15 13.60 -14.88
N GLN A 204 20.54 13.68 -13.60
CA GLN A 204 21.35 12.65 -12.95
C GLN A 204 20.65 11.29 -12.86
N VAL A 205 19.32 11.26 -12.65
CA VAL A 205 18.55 10.00 -12.70
C VAL A 205 18.70 9.33 -14.06
N HIS A 206 18.53 10.10 -15.14
CA HIS A 206 18.67 9.56 -16.50
C HIS A 206 20.10 9.10 -16.79
N TYR A 207 21.10 9.94 -16.48
CA TYR A 207 22.49 9.63 -16.75
C TYR A 207 23.01 8.38 -15.98
N GLN A 208 22.53 8.17 -14.74
CA GLN A 208 22.97 7.06 -13.89
C GLN A 208 22.03 5.85 -13.91
N GLU A 209 21.04 5.80 -14.80
CA GLU A 209 19.96 4.80 -14.80
C GLU A 209 20.45 3.36 -14.59
N HIS A 210 21.46 2.93 -15.35
CA HIS A 210 22.06 1.59 -15.25
C HIS A 210 22.75 1.26 -13.91
N ARG A 211 23.02 2.26 -13.06
CA ARG A 211 23.67 2.12 -11.75
C ARG A 211 22.69 2.25 -10.59
N LEU A 212 21.55 2.88 -10.80
CA LEU A 212 20.54 3.09 -9.75
C LEU A 212 20.11 1.79 -9.06
N PRO A 213 19.93 0.64 -9.76
CA PRO A 213 19.58 -0.62 -9.10
C PRO A 213 20.63 -1.14 -8.10
N ARG A 214 21.80 -0.51 -7.98
CA ARG A 214 22.81 -0.85 -6.97
C ARG A 214 22.70 -0.01 -5.70
N LEU A 215 21.83 1.00 -5.68
CA LEU A 215 21.60 1.81 -4.49
C LEU A 215 20.71 1.07 -3.49
N HIS A 216 20.81 1.50 -2.24
CA HIS A 216 19.95 1.03 -1.18
C HIS A 216 18.47 1.37 -1.48
N GLN A 217 17.55 0.43 -1.24
CA GLN A 217 16.14 0.64 -1.61
C GLN A 217 15.49 1.84 -0.93
N LEU A 218 15.75 2.05 0.37
CA LEU A 218 15.22 3.22 1.07
C LEU A 218 15.78 4.54 0.53
N LEU A 219 17.02 4.55 0.01
CA LEU A 219 17.55 5.74 -0.67
C LEU A 219 16.79 5.98 -1.97
N LEU A 220 16.62 4.94 -2.81
CA LEU A 220 15.85 5.06 -4.06
C LEU A 220 14.43 5.56 -3.80
N GLU A 221 13.78 5.06 -2.75
CA GLU A 221 12.45 5.50 -2.33
C GLU A 221 12.44 6.96 -1.88
N THR A 222 13.42 7.38 -1.09
CA THR A 222 13.57 8.78 -0.65
C THR A 222 13.73 9.73 -1.84
N LEU A 223 14.62 9.37 -2.77
CA LEU A 223 14.84 10.14 -3.99
C LEU A 223 13.58 10.17 -4.85
N ALA A 224 12.90 9.04 -5.02
CA ALA A 224 11.69 8.94 -5.82
C ALA A 224 10.57 9.83 -5.26
N ALA A 225 10.33 9.74 -3.95
CA ALA A 225 9.34 10.56 -3.26
C ALA A 225 9.67 12.05 -3.45
N ARG A 226 10.91 12.48 -3.16
CA ARG A 226 11.29 13.88 -3.31
C ARG A 226 11.11 14.40 -4.73
N MET A 227 11.51 13.62 -5.74
CA MET A 227 11.31 14.02 -7.15
C MET A 227 9.82 14.15 -7.50
N GLN A 228 8.96 13.26 -7.03
CA GLN A 228 7.51 13.33 -7.28
C GLN A 228 6.87 14.54 -6.58
N TYR A 229 7.26 14.82 -5.34
CA TYR A 229 6.83 16.02 -4.62
C TYR A 229 7.28 17.33 -5.28
N LEU A 230 8.41 17.31 -5.99
CA LEU A 230 8.89 18.43 -6.81
C LEU A 230 8.28 18.43 -8.24
N GLY A 231 7.22 17.66 -8.47
CA GLY A 231 6.54 17.62 -9.76
C GLY A 231 7.36 16.98 -10.89
N ARG A 232 8.28 16.06 -10.58
CA ARG A 232 9.11 15.31 -11.54
C ARG A 232 8.76 13.82 -11.52
N PHE A 233 7.53 13.51 -11.89
CA PHE A 233 6.98 12.15 -11.89
C PHE A 233 7.77 11.19 -12.80
N THR A 234 8.24 11.64 -13.96
CA THR A 234 9.07 10.81 -14.86
C THR A 234 10.35 10.36 -14.17
N ALA A 235 11.07 11.28 -13.50
CA ALA A 235 12.29 10.95 -12.78
C ALA A 235 12.00 10.05 -11.56
N GLY A 236 10.93 10.35 -10.81
CA GLY A 236 10.49 9.54 -9.68
C GLY A 236 10.14 8.10 -10.08
N THR A 237 9.41 7.92 -11.18
CA THR A 237 9.05 6.59 -11.70
C THR A 237 10.29 5.79 -12.11
N ARG A 238 11.29 6.41 -12.76
CA ARG A 238 12.56 5.73 -13.09
C ARG A 238 13.31 5.25 -11.84
N LEU A 239 13.33 6.06 -10.78
CA LEU A 239 13.92 5.64 -9.49
C LEU A 239 13.18 4.43 -8.89
N ARG A 240 11.84 4.40 -8.99
CA ARG A 240 11.04 3.25 -8.55
C ARG A 240 11.24 2.02 -9.43
N GLN A 241 11.41 2.17 -10.75
CA GLN A 241 11.79 1.08 -11.66
C GLN A 241 13.16 0.48 -11.29
N ALA A 242 14.15 1.33 -11.01
CA ALA A 242 15.45 0.87 -10.54
C ALA A 242 15.36 0.11 -9.20
N MET A 243 14.49 0.56 -8.30
CA MET A 243 14.21 -0.12 -7.04
C MET A 243 13.53 -1.49 -7.26
N ALA A 244 12.61 -1.60 -8.21
CA ALA A 244 11.97 -2.87 -8.59
C ALA A 244 12.98 -3.85 -9.20
N ALA A 245 13.83 -3.38 -10.12
CA ALA A 245 14.89 -4.18 -10.71
C ALA A 245 15.88 -4.69 -9.65
N ASN A 246 16.27 -3.84 -8.69
CA ASN A 246 17.06 -4.23 -7.53
C ASN A 246 16.38 -5.35 -6.72
N ARG A 247 15.07 -5.20 -6.43
CA ARG A 247 14.31 -6.18 -5.67
C ARG A 247 14.23 -7.55 -6.37
N VAL A 248 14.00 -7.56 -7.68
CA VAL A 248 14.02 -8.78 -8.49
C VAL A 248 15.40 -9.44 -8.43
N HIS A 249 16.47 -8.68 -8.62
CA HIS A 249 17.83 -9.20 -8.54
C HIS A 249 18.11 -9.87 -7.18
N GLU A 250 17.70 -9.24 -6.09
CA GLU A 250 17.97 -9.73 -4.73
C GLU A 250 17.18 -11.00 -4.38
N LEU A 251 15.94 -11.13 -4.84
CA LEU A 251 15.03 -12.21 -4.43
C LEU A 251 14.91 -13.36 -5.45
N SER A 252 15.16 -13.10 -6.73
CA SER A 252 15.01 -14.12 -7.79
C SER A 252 15.99 -15.29 -7.61
N GLY A 253 15.55 -16.51 -7.87
CA GLY A 253 16.42 -17.70 -7.85
C GLY A 253 16.97 -18.13 -6.48
N ILE A 254 16.40 -17.65 -5.37
CA ILE A 254 16.66 -18.19 -4.02
C ILE A 254 15.37 -18.68 -3.36
N PRO A 255 15.46 -19.62 -2.41
CA PRO A 255 14.35 -19.91 -1.50
C PRO A 255 13.99 -18.66 -0.68
N LEU A 256 12.69 -18.43 -0.50
CA LEU A 256 12.14 -17.32 0.27
C LEU A 256 11.44 -17.87 1.52
N GLU A 257 11.62 -17.21 2.66
CA GLU A 257 11.14 -17.67 3.96
C GLU A 257 9.68 -17.30 4.27
N SER A 258 9.10 -16.37 3.51
CA SER A 258 7.73 -15.91 3.73
C SER A 258 7.04 -15.49 2.44
N ALA A 259 5.70 -15.57 2.42
CA ALA A 259 4.89 -15.06 1.32
C ALA A 259 5.05 -13.55 1.13
N THR A 260 5.49 -12.80 2.16
CA THR A 260 5.81 -11.37 2.05
C THR A 260 6.95 -11.12 1.07
N TRP A 261 8.02 -11.91 1.11
CA TRP A 261 9.09 -11.77 0.12
C TRP A 261 8.67 -12.23 -1.25
N HIS A 262 7.82 -13.27 -1.32
CA HIS A 262 7.24 -13.69 -2.58
C HIS A 262 6.38 -12.58 -3.21
N LYS A 263 5.52 -11.93 -2.42
CA LYS A 263 4.77 -10.72 -2.82
C LYS A 263 5.70 -9.65 -3.38
N HIS A 264 6.80 -9.35 -2.70
CA HIS A 264 7.76 -8.35 -3.17
C HIS A 264 8.46 -8.73 -4.48
N LEU A 265 8.77 -10.02 -4.68
CA LEU A 265 9.33 -10.50 -5.93
C LEU A 265 8.32 -10.37 -7.09
N LEU A 266 7.09 -10.82 -6.88
CA LEU A 266 6.01 -10.70 -7.87
C LEU A 266 5.70 -9.22 -8.19
N GLY A 267 5.58 -8.36 -7.17
CA GLY A 267 5.40 -6.92 -7.36
C GLY A 267 6.57 -6.29 -8.11
N GLY A 268 7.80 -6.77 -7.91
CA GLY A 268 8.97 -6.36 -8.69
C GLY A 268 8.84 -6.69 -10.17
N TYR A 269 8.47 -7.94 -10.51
CA TYR A 269 8.23 -8.35 -11.89
C TYR A 269 7.09 -7.57 -12.55
N ALA A 270 5.96 -7.41 -11.87
CA ALA A 270 4.84 -6.60 -12.35
C ALA A 270 5.28 -5.15 -12.62
N TYR A 271 6.08 -4.55 -11.73
CA TYR A 271 6.53 -3.18 -11.92
C TYR A 271 7.43 -2.98 -13.14
N ILE A 272 8.34 -3.92 -13.41
CA ILE A 272 9.25 -3.85 -14.57
C ILE A 272 8.61 -4.38 -15.86
N GLY A 273 7.39 -4.93 -15.80
CA GLY A 273 6.66 -5.45 -16.96
C GLY A 273 7.17 -6.81 -17.46
N ASP A 274 7.72 -7.65 -16.58
CA ASP A 274 8.13 -9.02 -16.93
C ASP A 274 7.01 -10.01 -16.60
N ASP A 275 5.95 -10.00 -17.41
CA ASP A 275 4.74 -10.80 -17.20
C ASP A 275 5.02 -12.30 -17.26
N ALA A 276 5.98 -12.72 -18.09
CA ALA A 276 6.39 -14.12 -18.20
C ALA A 276 7.02 -14.62 -16.89
N ALA A 277 7.98 -13.87 -16.34
CA ALA A 277 8.59 -14.23 -15.06
C ALA A 277 7.61 -14.11 -13.90
N LEU A 278 6.70 -13.12 -13.93
CA LEU A 278 5.62 -12.95 -12.95
C LEU A 278 4.75 -14.21 -12.88
N LEU A 279 4.16 -14.62 -14.02
CA LEU A 279 3.27 -15.78 -14.08
C LEU A 279 4.01 -17.09 -13.76
N HIS A 280 5.25 -17.25 -14.24
CA HIS A 280 6.07 -18.41 -13.91
C HIS A 280 6.31 -18.53 -12.40
N THR A 281 6.71 -17.42 -11.78
CA THR A 281 7.04 -17.35 -10.35
C THR A 281 5.79 -17.55 -9.48
N ALA A 282 4.64 -17.00 -9.89
CA ALA A 282 3.37 -17.19 -9.20
C ALA A 282 2.92 -18.67 -9.22
N ARG A 283 3.11 -19.38 -10.34
CA ARG A 283 2.78 -20.82 -10.46
C ARG A 283 3.76 -21.72 -9.71
N LYS A 284 5.02 -21.29 -9.58
CA LYS A 284 6.11 -22.02 -8.91
C LYS A 284 6.72 -21.17 -7.79
N PRO A 285 6.00 -20.98 -6.67
CA PRO A 285 6.45 -20.09 -5.62
C PRO A 285 7.76 -20.57 -4.99
N SER A 286 8.68 -19.63 -4.74
CA SER A 286 9.95 -19.90 -4.06
C SER A 286 9.81 -20.03 -2.53
N VAL A 287 8.57 -20.03 -2.02
CA VAL A 287 8.22 -20.18 -0.60
C VAL A 287 7.59 -21.55 -0.39
N VAL A 288 7.99 -22.23 0.69
CA VAL A 288 7.40 -23.52 1.05
C VAL A 288 6.07 -23.31 1.78
N ALA A 289 4.96 -23.70 1.15
CA ALA A 289 3.61 -23.61 1.72
C ALA A 289 3.34 -24.71 2.77
N ARG A 290 3.80 -24.53 4.01
CA ARG A 290 3.63 -25.53 5.09
C ARG A 290 2.43 -25.29 6.01
N THR A 291 1.87 -24.08 6.01
CA THR A 291 0.68 -23.73 6.81
C THR A 291 -0.47 -23.30 5.91
N ALA A 292 -1.71 -23.39 6.42
CA ALA A 292 -2.89 -22.93 5.71
C ALA A 292 -2.81 -21.42 5.40
N SER A 293 -2.33 -20.60 6.33
CA SER A 293 -2.13 -19.16 6.07
C SER A 293 -1.20 -18.91 4.89
N VAL A 294 -0.01 -19.52 4.86
CA VAL A 294 0.94 -19.34 3.75
C VAL A 294 0.33 -19.83 2.44
N GLN A 295 -0.40 -20.94 2.44
CA GLN A 295 -1.09 -21.43 1.25
C GLN A 295 -2.13 -20.43 0.73
N ARG A 296 -2.97 -19.86 1.60
CA ARG A 296 -3.94 -18.81 1.22
C ARG A 296 -3.24 -17.59 0.64
N GLN A 297 -2.16 -17.13 1.28
CA GLN A 297 -1.38 -15.99 0.80
C GLN A 297 -0.82 -16.24 -0.60
N LEU A 298 -0.27 -17.42 -0.88
CA LEU A 298 0.28 -17.77 -2.19
C LEU A 298 -0.81 -17.93 -3.26
N GLN A 299 -1.94 -18.55 -2.92
CA GLN A 299 -3.09 -18.66 -3.83
C GLN A 299 -3.62 -17.28 -4.22
N LYS A 300 -3.75 -16.39 -3.24
CA LYS A 300 -4.15 -15.00 -3.48
C LYS A 300 -3.16 -14.29 -4.41
N LEU A 301 -1.86 -14.37 -4.12
CA LEU A 301 -0.83 -13.74 -4.96
C LEU A 301 -0.82 -14.28 -6.39
N ALA A 302 -1.10 -15.57 -6.57
CA ALA A 302 -1.26 -16.15 -7.90
C ALA A 302 -2.50 -15.61 -8.63
N ALA A 303 -3.61 -15.41 -7.91
CA ALA A 303 -4.80 -14.77 -8.47
C ALA A 303 -4.55 -13.30 -8.87
N ASP A 304 -3.80 -12.54 -8.06
CA ASP A 304 -3.40 -11.18 -8.41
C ASP A 304 -2.47 -11.14 -9.65
N ALA A 305 -1.58 -12.13 -9.79
CA ALA A 305 -0.69 -12.23 -10.94
C ALA A 305 -1.47 -12.54 -12.23
N ALA A 306 -2.49 -13.40 -12.15
CA ALA A 306 -3.38 -13.66 -13.27
C ALA A 306 -4.17 -12.40 -13.66
N LEU A 307 -4.69 -11.66 -12.68
CA LEU A 307 -5.41 -10.42 -12.92
C LEU A 307 -4.51 -9.35 -13.56
N TRP A 308 -3.26 -9.23 -13.13
CA TRP A 308 -2.29 -8.32 -13.75
C TRP A 308 -2.20 -8.53 -15.26
N THR A 309 -2.26 -9.79 -15.70
CA THR A 309 -2.21 -10.18 -17.11
C THR A 309 -3.58 -10.26 -17.78
N GLY A 310 -4.63 -9.74 -17.16
CA GLY A 310 -5.98 -9.63 -17.72
C GLY A 310 -6.95 -10.76 -17.37
N ASP A 311 -6.57 -11.74 -16.56
CA ASP A 311 -7.46 -12.85 -16.17
C ASP A 311 -8.03 -12.68 -14.76
N ALA A 312 -9.30 -12.27 -14.67
CA ALA A 312 -10.02 -12.13 -13.41
C ALA A 312 -10.60 -13.46 -12.86
N GLY A 313 -10.54 -14.56 -13.61
CA GLY A 313 -11.08 -15.86 -13.22
C GLY A 313 -10.52 -16.37 -11.89
N PRO A 314 -9.19 -16.51 -11.76
CA PRO A 314 -8.55 -16.95 -10.52
C PRO A 314 -8.88 -16.08 -9.30
N LEU A 315 -9.04 -14.76 -9.48
CA LEU A 315 -9.46 -13.85 -8.40
C LEU A 315 -10.88 -14.19 -7.92
N ARG A 316 -11.83 -14.37 -8.84
CA ARG A 316 -13.22 -14.71 -8.52
C ARG A 316 -13.31 -16.07 -7.83
N GLU A 317 -12.59 -17.07 -8.30
CA GLU A 317 -12.53 -18.40 -7.69
C GLU A 317 -11.97 -18.33 -6.26
N HIS A 318 -10.85 -17.62 -6.08
CA HIS A 318 -10.26 -17.41 -4.76
C HIS A 318 -11.23 -16.67 -3.82
N ALA A 319 -11.88 -15.60 -4.28
CA ALA A 319 -12.86 -14.85 -3.51
C ALA A 319 -14.02 -15.74 -3.03
N ARG A 320 -14.62 -16.53 -3.93
CA ARG A 320 -15.71 -17.46 -3.59
C ARG A 320 -15.29 -18.51 -2.56
N ALA A 321 -14.11 -19.12 -2.74
CA ALA A 321 -13.58 -20.10 -1.80
C ALA A 321 -13.36 -19.48 -0.42
N ARG A 322 -12.77 -18.28 -0.36
CA ARG A 322 -12.56 -17.54 0.89
C ARG A 322 -13.84 -17.10 1.56
N GLN A 323 -14.87 -16.75 0.79
CA GLN A 323 -16.19 -16.41 1.34
C GLN A 323 -16.87 -17.62 1.98
N ALA A 324 -16.73 -18.81 1.40
CA ALA A 324 -17.25 -20.05 1.97
C ALA A 324 -16.49 -20.46 3.25
N GLU A 325 -15.16 -20.27 3.30
CA GLU A 325 -14.35 -20.56 4.49
C GLU A 325 -14.56 -19.53 5.61
N THR A 326 -14.79 -18.27 5.25
CA THR A 326 -14.79 -17.15 6.21
C THR A 326 -15.83 -16.10 5.80
N PRO A 327 -17.10 -16.27 6.19
CA PRO A 327 -18.13 -15.25 5.97
C PRO A 327 -17.72 -13.92 6.61
N ALA A 328 -17.97 -12.81 5.91
CA ALA A 328 -17.72 -11.46 6.44
C ALA A 328 -18.99 -10.60 6.29
N PRO A 329 -19.20 -9.60 7.17
CA PRO A 329 -20.38 -8.74 7.11
C PRO A 329 -20.56 -8.05 5.75
N GLY A 330 -21.81 -7.93 5.30
CA GLY A 330 -22.18 -7.21 4.06
C GLY A 330 -21.77 -7.89 2.74
N GLU A 331 -21.09 -9.04 2.75
CA GLU A 331 -20.66 -9.72 1.51
C GLU A 331 -21.82 -10.23 0.65
N GLU A 332 -22.91 -10.66 1.27
CA GLU A 332 -24.11 -11.09 0.53
C GLU A 332 -24.80 -9.91 -0.13
N GLN A 333 -24.93 -8.79 0.58
CA GLN A 333 -25.49 -7.56 0.02
C GLN A 333 -24.63 -7.02 -1.12
N MET A 334 -23.30 -7.04 -0.97
CA MET A 334 -22.37 -6.69 -2.05
C MET A 334 -22.58 -7.57 -3.29
N ARG A 335 -22.74 -8.89 -3.09
CA ARG A 335 -23.02 -9.83 -4.19
C ARG A 335 -24.34 -9.49 -4.90
N GLN A 336 -25.39 -9.18 -4.16
CA GLN A 336 -26.70 -8.82 -4.73
C GLN A 336 -26.64 -7.54 -5.57
N LEU A 337 -25.84 -6.57 -5.14
CA LEU A 337 -25.65 -5.31 -5.84
C LEU A 337 -24.74 -5.41 -7.08
N VAL A 338 -23.85 -6.41 -7.13
CA VAL A 338 -22.76 -6.45 -8.13
C VAL A 338 -22.84 -7.62 -9.11
N ALA A 339 -23.22 -8.81 -8.66
CA ALA A 339 -23.10 -10.02 -9.48
C ALA A 339 -24.02 -9.98 -10.71
N GLY A 340 -23.42 -10.10 -11.89
CA GLY A 340 -24.15 -10.02 -13.18
C GLY A 340 -24.78 -8.66 -13.47
N LYS A 341 -24.42 -7.61 -12.73
CA LYS A 341 -24.95 -6.25 -12.90
C LYS A 341 -24.00 -5.37 -13.71
N ARG A 342 -24.55 -4.34 -14.35
CA ARG A 342 -23.80 -3.24 -14.96
C ARG A 342 -23.53 -2.20 -13.88
N ILE A 343 -22.27 -1.92 -13.61
CA ILE A 343 -21.84 -1.05 -12.51
C ILE A 343 -21.22 0.24 -13.05
N ALA A 344 -21.73 1.39 -12.64
CA ALA A 344 -21.06 2.67 -12.86
C ALA A 344 -20.15 2.98 -11.67
N VAL A 345 -18.85 3.16 -11.91
CA VAL A 345 -17.88 3.61 -10.91
C VAL A 345 -17.54 5.06 -11.21
N VAL A 346 -17.86 5.97 -10.28
CA VAL A 346 -17.70 7.41 -10.50
C VAL A 346 -16.61 7.97 -9.58
N GLY A 347 -15.56 8.49 -10.20
CA GLY A 347 -14.46 9.18 -9.53
C GLY A 347 -14.82 10.61 -9.08
N PRO A 348 -13.87 11.30 -8.43
CA PRO A 348 -14.07 12.64 -7.90
C PRO A 348 -13.62 13.78 -8.83
N ALA A 349 -13.27 13.48 -10.10
CA ALA A 349 -12.85 14.50 -11.04
C ALA A 349 -14.05 15.39 -11.45
N ALA A 350 -13.76 16.48 -12.17
CA ALA A 350 -14.82 17.22 -12.85
C ALA A 350 -15.58 16.27 -13.79
N GLY A 351 -16.90 16.42 -13.88
CA GLY A 351 -17.69 15.51 -14.69
C GLY A 351 -17.95 16.02 -16.10
N ASP A 352 -18.40 15.10 -16.94
CA ASP A 352 -18.42 15.24 -18.40
C ASP A 352 -19.86 15.36 -18.95
N GLY A 353 -20.83 15.81 -18.14
CA GLY A 353 -22.25 15.83 -18.53
C GLY A 353 -22.88 14.44 -18.71
N LEU A 354 -22.35 13.41 -18.04
CA LEU A 354 -22.76 12.01 -18.19
C LEU A 354 -23.73 11.52 -17.10
N GLY A 355 -24.35 12.43 -16.34
CA GLY A 355 -25.15 12.10 -15.17
C GLY A 355 -26.33 11.16 -15.45
N GLU A 356 -27.08 11.39 -16.54
CA GLU A 356 -28.18 10.51 -16.95
C GLU A 356 -27.69 9.11 -17.32
N LEU A 357 -26.56 9.01 -18.03
CA LEU A 357 -25.96 7.74 -18.38
C LEU A 357 -25.50 6.99 -17.12
N ILE A 358 -24.86 7.67 -16.17
CA ILE A 358 -24.43 7.08 -14.89
C ILE A 358 -25.62 6.49 -14.13
N ASP A 359 -26.71 7.24 -13.99
CA ASP A 359 -27.91 6.81 -13.26
C ASP A 359 -28.67 5.68 -14.00
N SER A 360 -28.38 5.42 -15.29
CA SER A 360 -28.97 4.31 -16.06
C SER A 360 -28.37 2.92 -15.77
N TYR A 361 -27.24 2.84 -15.05
CA TYR A 361 -26.63 1.56 -14.66
C TYR A 361 -27.47 0.82 -13.61
N ASP A 362 -27.17 -0.45 -13.32
CA ASP A 362 -27.90 -1.21 -12.29
C ASP A 362 -27.51 -0.77 -10.87
N ALA A 363 -26.25 -0.38 -10.68
CA ALA A 363 -25.75 0.18 -9.43
C ALA A 363 -24.66 1.24 -9.67
N VAL A 364 -24.62 2.26 -8.82
CA VAL A 364 -23.63 3.36 -8.85
C VAL A 364 -22.72 3.27 -7.63
N VAL A 365 -21.42 3.25 -7.88
CA VAL A 365 -20.37 3.12 -6.88
C VAL A 365 -19.53 4.39 -6.86
N ARG A 366 -19.28 4.92 -5.66
CA ARG A 366 -18.52 6.16 -5.45
C ARG A 366 -17.52 6.04 -4.32
N THR A 367 -16.58 6.97 -4.28
CA THR A 367 -15.59 7.12 -3.20
C THR A 367 -16.13 7.84 -1.95
N ARG A 368 -17.37 8.34 -2.00
CA ARG A 368 -18.18 8.86 -0.88
C ARG A 368 -19.66 8.74 -1.27
N HIS A 369 -20.59 8.79 -0.30
CA HIS A 369 -22.02 8.72 -0.62
C HIS A 369 -22.51 9.96 -1.41
N THR A 370 -21.99 11.15 -1.07
CA THR A 370 -22.32 12.39 -1.75
C THR A 370 -21.67 12.42 -3.14
N PRO A 371 -22.45 12.66 -4.22
CA PRO A 371 -21.89 12.87 -5.55
C PRO A 371 -20.90 14.03 -5.58
N ALA A 372 -19.83 13.87 -6.37
CA ALA A 372 -18.83 14.89 -6.58
C ALA A 372 -19.20 15.67 -7.85
N GLY A 373 -19.61 16.94 -7.70
CA GLY A 373 -20.03 17.80 -8.82
C GLY A 373 -21.55 17.96 -8.94
N MET A 374 -22.02 18.46 -10.08
CA MET A 374 -23.44 18.72 -10.32
C MET A 374 -24.18 17.45 -10.79
N PRO A 375 -25.49 17.33 -10.55
CA PRO A 375 -26.29 16.18 -11.00
C PRO A 375 -26.16 15.84 -12.49
N VAL A 376 -26.10 16.86 -13.36
CA VAL A 376 -25.93 16.68 -14.82
C VAL A 376 -24.62 16.00 -15.18
N ASP A 377 -23.58 16.16 -14.36
CA ASP A 377 -22.24 15.67 -14.63
C ASP A 377 -21.96 14.31 -13.97
N ALA A 378 -22.49 14.13 -12.75
CA ALA A 378 -22.13 13.01 -11.90
C ALA A 378 -23.28 12.04 -11.61
N GLY A 379 -24.51 12.39 -12.00
CA GLY A 379 -25.72 11.68 -11.59
C GLY A 379 -26.12 12.02 -10.15
N THR A 380 -27.24 11.47 -9.72
CA THR A 380 -27.82 11.72 -8.38
C THR A 380 -27.78 10.50 -7.47
N ARG A 381 -27.65 9.30 -8.04
CA ARG A 381 -27.71 8.05 -7.29
C ARG A 381 -26.34 7.64 -6.74
N THR A 382 -26.36 7.01 -5.56
CA THR A 382 -25.26 6.23 -5.01
C THR A 382 -25.80 4.98 -4.34
N ASP A 383 -25.38 3.80 -4.80
CA ASP A 383 -25.79 2.52 -4.21
C ASP A 383 -24.72 1.98 -3.27
N ILE A 384 -23.43 2.14 -3.65
CA ILE A 384 -22.29 1.70 -2.86
C ILE A 384 -21.29 2.85 -2.66
N ALA A 385 -20.91 3.11 -1.41
CA ALA A 385 -19.96 4.17 -1.05
C ALA A 385 -18.68 3.61 -0.41
N TYR A 386 -17.52 3.82 -1.03
CA TYR A 386 -16.22 3.37 -0.54
C TYR A 386 -15.50 4.45 0.25
N TYR A 387 -15.36 4.29 1.55
CA TYR A 387 -14.69 5.27 2.38
C TYR A 387 -13.19 5.01 2.51
N ALA A 388 -12.42 6.09 2.46
CA ALA A 388 -11.08 6.07 3.04
C ALA A 388 -11.22 5.94 4.56
N GLY A 389 -10.29 5.21 5.16
CA GLY A 389 -10.35 4.85 6.57
C GLY A 389 -10.55 6.01 7.53
N ARG A 390 -9.80 7.10 7.34
CA ARG A 390 -9.93 8.30 8.16
C ARG A 390 -11.29 8.97 8.00
N ASP A 391 -11.81 9.05 6.78
CA ASP A 391 -13.10 9.69 6.53
C ASP A 391 -14.25 8.90 7.16
N LEU A 392 -14.18 7.56 7.11
CA LEU A 392 -15.18 6.71 7.78
C LEU A 392 -15.25 6.98 9.28
N LEU A 393 -14.10 7.03 9.95
CA LEU A 393 -14.08 7.20 11.41
C LEU A 393 -14.39 8.63 11.85
N ARG A 394 -13.92 9.63 11.09
CA ARG A 394 -14.19 11.05 11.38
C ARG A 394 -15.65 11.39 11.16
N ASP A 395 -16.24 10.91 10.07
CA ASP A 395 -17.58 11.28 9.63
C ASP A 395 -18.62 10.18 9.96
N TYR A 396 -18.31 9.28 10.91
CA TYR A 396 -19.09 8.06 11.15
C TYR A 396 -20.58 8.32 11.38
N ASP A 397 -20.92 9.26 12.28
CA ASP A 397 -22.32 9.57 12.61
C ASP A 397 -23.09 10.12 11.40
N GLN A 398 -22.44 10.94 10.58
CA GLN A 398 -23.03 11.45 9.34
C GLN A 398 -23.27 10.33 8.32
N ILE A 399 -22.29 9.42 8.19
CA ILE A 399 -22.39 8.27 7.29
C ILE A 399 -23.50 7.31 7.75
N ALA A 400 -23.61 7.07 9.06
CA ALA A 400 -24.66 6.25 9.65
C ALA A 400 -26.04 6.86 9.40
N ALA A 401 -26.22 8.15 9.63
CA ALA A 401 -27.48 8.84 9.36
C ALA A 401 -27.87 8.77 7.87
N ALA A 402 -26.91 8.89 6.95
CA ALA A 402 -27.13 8.74 5.53
C ALA A 402 -27.49 7.28 5.13
N ALA A 403 -26.90 6.28 5.80
CA ALA A 403 -27.29 4.88 5.62
C ALA A 403 -28.73 4.64 6.10
N ASP A 404 -29.08 5.15 7.28
CA ASP A 404 -30.40 5.00 7.90
C ASP A 404 -31.50 5.69 7.08
N SER A 405 -31.18 6.79 6.40
CA SER A 405 -32.10 7.46 5.48
C SER A 405 -32.21 6.79 4.11
N GLY A 406 -31.44 5.72 3.84
CA GLY A 406 -31.40 5.04 2.55
C GLY A 406 -30.68 5.83 1.45
N ALA A 407 -29.79 6.77 1.78
CA ALA A 407 -29.03 7.54 0.78
C ALA A 407 -28.04 6.67 -0.01
N PHE A 408 -27.69 5.50 0.52
CA PHE A 408 -26.97 4.43 -0.15
C PHE A 408 -27.36 3.09 0.49
N GLN A 409 -27.07 1.99 -0.20
CA GLN A 409 -27.40 0.64 0.28
C GLN A 409 -26.25 0.03 1.08
N LEU A 410 -25.01 0.26 0.66
CA LEU A 410 -23.82 -0.32 1.28
C LEU A 410 -22.64 0.66 1.35
N ALA A 411 -21.99 0.78 2.50
CA ALA A 411 -20.68 1.40 2.63
C ALA A 411 -19.59 0.32 2.63
N VAL A 412 -18.42 0.62 2.06
CA VAL A 412 -17.26 -0.28 2.05
C VAL A 412 -16.06 0.40 2.70
N THR A 413 -15.37 -0.32 3.59
CA THR A 413 -14.13 0.11 4.26
C THR A 413 -12.95 -0.82 3.95
N ARG A 414 -11.74 -0.43 4.36
CA ARG A 414 -10.54 -1.28 4.20
C ARG A 414 -10.63 -2.51 5.11
N PRO A 415 -10.06 -3.66 4.68
CA PRO A 415 -10.13 -4.89 5.47
C PRO A 415 -9.61 -4.71 6.90
N PHE A 416 -8.54 -3.93 7.11
CA PHE A 416 -7.95 -3.75 8.43
C PHE A 416 -8.80 -2.92 9.42
N PHE A 417 -9.87 -2.25 8.97
CA PHE A 417 -10.79 -1.57 9.89
C PHE A 417 -11.64 -2.52 10.72
N VAL A 418 -11.66 -3.82 10.43
CA VAL A 418 -12.25 -4.84 11.33
C VAL A 418 -11.59 -4.85 12.71
N GLN A 419 -10.38 -4.26 12.83
CA GLN A 419 -9.64 -4.14 14.08
C GLN A 419 -9.74 -2.73 14.70
N ALA A 420 -10.54 -1.83 14.14
CA ALA A 420 -10.73 -0.50 14.71
C ALA A 420 -11.58 -0.60 15.98
N PRO A 421 -11.12 -0.10 17.14
CA PRO A 421 -11.84 -0.25 18.41
C PRO A 421 -13.29 0.22 18.37
N SER A 422 -13.56 1.32 17.67
CA SER A 422 -14.90 1.90 17.51
C SER A 422 -15.88 1.01 16.74
N LEU A 423 -15.39 0.05 15.95
CA LEU A 423 -16.22 -0.86 15.14
C LEU A 423 -16.31 -2.27 15.75
N GLN A 424 -15.55 -2.56 16.80
CA GLN A 424 -15.49 -3.90 17.42
C GLN A 424 -16.69 -4.20 18.31
N GLN A 425 -17.37 -3.18 18.86
CA GLN A 425 -18.52 -3.39 19.73
C GLN A 425 -19.76 -3.85 18.96
N GLN A 426 -20.05 -3.20 17.84
CA GLN A 426 -21.18 -3.54 16.98
C GLN A 426 -20.85 -3.18 15.54
N TRP A 427 -20.80 -4.20 14.67
CA TRP A 427 -20.58 -3.99 13.25
C TRP A 427 -21.89 -3.60 12.56
N PRO A 428 -22.00 -2.42 11.91
CA PRO A 428 -23.25 -2.01 11.27
C PRO A 428 -23.60 -2.87 10.06
N ALA A 429 -24.89 -3.14 9.86
CA ALA A 429 -25.36 -3.92 8.72
C ALA A 429 -25.08 -3.23 7.37
N TRP A 430 -25.10 -1.89 7.35
CA TRP A 430 -24.80 -1.08 6.17
C TRP A 430 -23.30 -1.00 5.84
N LEU A 431 -22.41 -1.51 6.69
CA LEU A 431 -20.96 -1.44 6.51
C LEU A 431 -20.40 -2.81 6.11
N ARG A 432 -19.60 -2.86 5.04
CA ARG A 432 -18.81 -4.02 4.64
C ARG A 432 -17.32 -3.73 4.76
N PRO A 433 -16.52 -4.58 5.41
CA PRO A 433 -15.08 -4.55 5.21
C PRO A 433 -14.76 -5.26 3.89
N ALA A 434 -14.01 -4.60 2.99
CA ALA A 434 -13.50 -5.29 1.80
C ALA A 434 -12.71 -6.54 2.23
N ARG A 435 -12.79 -7.62 1.46
CA ARG A 435 -12.20 -8.90 1.86
C ARG A 435 -10.68 -8.91 1.79
N PHE A 436 -10.12 -8.47 0.67
CA PHE A 436 -8.68 -8.32 0.48
C PHE A 436 -8.41 -7.15 -0.47
N GLU A 437 -7.17 -6.66 -0.48
CA GLU A 437 -6.70 -5.63 -1.42
C GLU A 437 -5.74 -6.26 -2.43
N TYR A 438 -5.59 -5.66 -3.61
CA TYR A 438 -4.64 -6.15 -4.62
C TYR A 438 -3.21 -6.16 -4.06
N GLY A 439 -2.49 -7.26 -4.28
CA GLY A 439 -1.26 -7.58 -3.57
C GLY A 439 0.03 -7.26 -4.31
N LEU A 440 -0.01 -7.01 -5.61
CA LEU A 440 1.23 -6.82 -6.39
C LEU A 440 1.69 -5.37 -6.50
N TYR A 441 1.15 -4.47 -5.68
CA TYR A 441 1.73 -3.14 -5.52
C TYR A 441 3.16 -3.26 -5.04
N PHE A 442 4.07 -2.76 -5.86
CA PHE A 442 5.48 -2.73 -5.51
C PHE A 442 5.74 -1.78 -4.34
N ARG A 443 5.04 -0.64 -4.31
CA ARG A 443 5.10 0.37 -3.26
C ARG A 443 3.74 0.98 -3.00
N GLY A 444 3.53 1.37 -1.74
CA GLY A 444 2.30 1.99 -1.31
C GLY A 444 1.13 1.02 -1.23
N ALA A 445 -0.06 1.57 -1.43
CA ALA A 445 -1.34 0.90 -1.47
C ALA A 445 -2.12 1.43 -2.69
N PRO A 446 -3.10 0.69 -3.21
CA PRO A 446 -3.96 1.19 -4.28
C PRO A 446 -4.72 2.44 -3.85
N GLN A 447 -4.89 3.36 -4.77
CA GLN A 447 -5.85 4.43 -4.67
C GLN A 447 -7.31 3.96 -4.64
N GLY A 448 -8.21 4.86 -4.24
CA GLY A 448 -9.62 4.57 -4.03
C GLY A 448 -10.29 3.90 -5.23
N LEU A 449 -10.08 4.42 -6.44
CA LEU A 449 -10.71 3.89 -7.65
C LEU A 449 -10.22 2.48 -8.00
N GLN A 450 -8.91 2.25 -7.92
CA GLN A 450 -8.29 0.96 -8.16
C GLN A 450 -8.76 -0.08 -7.14
N ARG A 451 -8.94 0.34 -5.88
CA ARG A 451 -9.53 -0.50 -4.82
C ARG A 451 -10.96 -0.89 -5.16
N ILE A 452 -11.77 0.05 -5.62
CA ILE A 452 -13.17 -0.20 -6.03
C ILE A 452 -13.20 -1.22 -7.16
N ILE A 453 -12.46 -0.98 -8.25
CA ILE A 453 -12.44 -1.87 -9.42
C ILE A 453 -12.00 -3.29 -9.01
N TYR A 454 -10.91 -3.39 -8.26
CA TYR A 454 -10.39 -4.68 -7.79
C TYR A 454 -11.40 -5.43 -6.90
N ASP A 455 -12.09 -4.72 -6.02
CA ASP A 455 -13.09 -5.32 -5.13
C ASP A 455 -14.34 -5.77 -5.89
N LEU A 456 -14.85 -4.97 -6.83
CA LEU A 456 -15.99 -5.32 -7.69
C LEU A 456 -15.72 -6.56 -8.54
N LEU A 457 -14.51 -6.70 -9.10
CA LEU A 457 -14.15 -7.82 -9.97
C LEU A 457 -14.29 -9.20 -9.28
N GLN A 458 -14.22 -9.25 -7.95
CA GLN A 458 -14.42 -10.47 -7.15
C GLN A 458 -15.84 -11.04 -7.27
N PHE A 459 -16.82 -10.18 -7.57
CA PHE A 459 -18.25 -10.52 -7.59
C PHE A 459 -18.80 -10.79 -9.00
N ALA A 460 -17.93 -10.84 -10.03
CA ALA A 460 -18.31 -11.11 -11.42
C ALA A 460 -19.46 -10.22 -11.94
N PRO A 461 -19.27 -8.88 -11.99
CA PRO A 461 -20.22 -7.99 -12.66
C PRO A 461 -20.30 -8.30 -14.15
N ALA A 462 -21.42 -7.93 -14.77
CA ALA A 462 -21.59 -8.02 -16.22
C ALA A 462 -20.78 -6.93 -16.94
N GLU A 463 -20.68 -5.75 -16.34
CA GLU A 463 -19.92 -4.61 -16.86
C GLU A 463 -19.47 -3.73 -15.68
N ILE A 464 -18.29 -3.14 -15.78
CA ILE A 464 -17.86 -2.03 -14.93
C ILE A 464 -17.48 -0.88 -15.85
N ALA A 465 -18.20 0.24 -15.75
CA ALA A 465 -17.91 1.45 -16.50
C ALA A 465 -17.37 2.55 -15.57
N VAL A 466 -16.25 3.16 -15.94
CA VAL A 466 -15.57 4.17 -15.15
C VAL A 466 -15.84 5.56 -15.70
N PHE A 467 -16.30 6.46 -14.82
CA PHE A 467 -16.67 7.85 -15.11
C PHE A 467 -15.93 8.82 -14.18
N ASN A 468 -15.78 10.07 -14.62
CA ASN A 468 -15.28 11.20 -13.83
C ASN A 468 -13.99 10.87 -13.04
N ALA A 469 -13.06 10.16 -13.69
CA ALA A 469 -11.80 9.73 -13.09
C ALA A 469 -10.64 10.08 -14.01
N ASP A 470 -9.96 11.18 -13.73
CA ASP A 470 -8.82 11.66 -14.52
C ASP A 470 -7.46 11.16 -14.00
N PHE A 471 -7.45 10.33 -12.95
CA PHE A 471 -6.23 9.79 -12.33
C PHE A 471 -5.19 10.88 -11.98
N TYR A 472 -5.67 12.06 -11.56
CA TYR A 472 -4.89 13.29 -11.30
C TYR A 472 -4.17 13.92 -12.51
N ALA A 473 -4.46 13.44 -13.72
CA ALA A 473 -3.98 14.06 -14.95
C ALA A 473 -4.93 15.18 -15.45
N GLY A 474 -6.01 15.50 -14.73
CA GLY A 474 -6.89 16.62 -15.07
C GLY A 474 -6.34 17.98 -14.65
N GLN A 475 -7.21 19.00 -14.74
CA GLN A 475 -6.88 20.39 -14.42
C GLN A 475 -7.01 20.72 -12.92
N ALA A 476 -7.58 19.81 -12.13
CA ALA A 476 -7.73 19.94 -10.68
C ALA A 476 -7.47 18.58 -10.02
N LEU A 477 -7.12 18.57 -8.72
CA LEU A 477 -6.93 17.32 -7.97
C LEU A 477 -8.24 16.56 -7.74
N ALA A 478 -9.34 17.30 -7.65
CA ALA A 478 -10.71 16.82 -7.57
C ALA A 478 -11.64 18.00 -7.88
N VAL A 479 -12.93 17.72 -8.10
CA VAL A 479 -13.95 18.76 -8.17
C VAL A 479 -14.04 19.55 -6.86
N ALA A 480 -14.36 20.84 -6.98
CA ALA A 480 -14.52 21.73 -5.82
C ALA A 480 -15.52 21.15 -4.80
N GLY A 481 -15.15 21.19 -3.53
CA GLY A 481 -15.99 20.68 -2.43
C GLY A 481 -15.84 19.18 -2.14
N TYR A 482 -15.15 18.39 -2.97
CA TYR A 482 -14.96 16.95 -2.70
C TYR A 482 -14.18 16.71 -1.41
N ARG A 483 -13.02 17.38 -1.25
CA ARG A 483 -12.21 17.42 -0.02
C ARG A 483 -11.53 18.78 0.10
N ALA A 484 -11.80 19.52 1.17
CA ALA A 484 -11.21 20.84 1.40
C ALA A 484 -9.67 20.81 1.51
N SER A 485 -9.11 19.68 1.93
CA SER A 485 -7.68 19.44 2.08
C SER A 485 -6.93 19.19 0.77
N TYR A 486 -7.60 18.93 -0.34
CA TYR A 486 -6.95 18.62 -1.63
C TYR A 486 -6.57 19.91 -2.37
N THR A 487 -5.46 20.51 -1.96
CA THR A 487 -4.99 21.81 -2.50
C THR A 487 -3.65 21.66 -3.20
N ALA A 488 -2.58 21.47 -2.46
CA ALA A 488 -1.21 21.29 -2.95
C ALA A 488 -0.43 20.40 -1.99
N PHE A 489 0.78 19.98 -2.38
CA PHE A 489 1.71 19.38 -1.41
C PHE A 489 2.13 20.42 -0.36
N GLY A 490 2.31 19.97 0.88
CA GLY A 490 2.70 20.86 1.98
C GLY A 490 2.45 20.27 3.36
N PRO A 491 2.76 21.00 4.45
CA PRO A 491 2.65 20.48 5.80
C PRO A 491 1.21 20.07 6.14
N PHE A 492 1.05 18.88 6.72
CA PHE A 492 -0.23 18.29 7.15
C PHE A 492 -1.30 18.18 6.06
N ASN A 493 -0.88 18.23 4.78
CA ASN A 493 -1.79 18.21 3.66
C ASN A 493 -2.08 16.77 3.20
N GLN A 494 -3.36 16.47 2.96
CA GLN A 494 -3.79 15.13 2.52
C GLN A 494 -3.37 14.82 1.09
N THR A 495 -3.09 15.82 0.26
CA THR A 495 -2.49 15.65 -1.07
C THR A 495 -1.15 14.93 -0.97
N ASN A 496 -0.43 15.03 0.15
CA ASN A 496 0.82 14.29 0.35
C ASN A 496 0.63 12.77 0.22
N ASP A 497 -0.52 12.24 0.65
CA ASP A 497 -0.81 10.81 0.56
C ASP A 497 -0.77 10.31 -0.89
N VAL A 498 -1.10 11.16 -1.88
CA VAL A 498 -1.07 10.86 -3.33
C VAL A 498 0.31 10.39 -3.79
N VAL A 499 1.39 10.85 -3.17
CA VAL A 499 2.76 10.46 -3.53
C VAL A 499 3.40 9.58 -2.46
N ALA A 500 3.15 9.87 -1.18
CA ALA A 500 3.72 9.10 -0.07
C ALA A 500 3.19 7.66 -0.06
N MET A 501 1.89 7.47 -0.32
CA MET A 501 1.20 6.18 -0.11
C MET A 501 0.80 5.49 -1.40
N HIS A 502 0.97 6.13 -2.56
CA HIS A 502 0.52 5.61 -3.84
C HIS A 502 1.65 5.58 -4.88
N ASP A 503 1.41 4.84 -5.97
CA ASP A 503 2.28 4.79 -7.13
C ASP A 503 1.48 5.06 -8.40
N LEU A 504 1.32 6.34 -8.72
CA LEU A 504 0.47 6.78 -9.83
C LEU A 504 0.82 6.09 -11.15
N ALA A 505 2.10 5.89 -11.43
CA ALA A 505 2.56 5.28 -12.67
C ALA A 505 2.23 3.79 -12.76
N HIS A 506 2.34 3.06 -11.65
CA HIS A 506 1.98 1.64 -11.59
C HIS A 506 0.46 1.44 -11.54
N GLU A 507 -0.24 2.24 -10.75
CA GLU A 507 -1.70 2.22 -10.67
C GLU A 507 -2.37 2.56 -12.01
N PHE A 508 -1.85 3.56 -12.73
CA PHE A 508 -2.31 3.88 -14.08
C PHE A 508 -2.16 2.68 -15.03
N ARG A 509 -0.96 2.09 -15.11
CA ARG A 509 -0.72 0.89 -15.93
C ARG A 509 -1.62 -0.28 -15.55
N TRP A 510 -1.86 -0.48 -14.26
CA TRP A 510 -2.75 -1.53 -13.78
C TRP A 510 -4.17 -1.32 -14.32
N VAL A 511 -4.72 -0.10 -14.22
CA VAL A 511 -6.07 0.19 -14.75
C VAL A 511 -6.12 0.05 -16.27
N GLN A 512 -5.09 0.52 -16.98
CA GLN A 512 -4.99 0.30 -18.43
C GLN A 512 -5.00 -1.18 -18.79
N GLY A 513 -4.21 -2.01 -18.11
CA GLY A 513 -4.20 -3.46 -18.35
C GLY A 513 -5.56 -4.13 -18.09
N VAL A 514 -6.28 -3.67 -17.07
CA VAL A 514 -7.65 -4.13 -16.79
C VAL A 514 -8.63 -3.69 -17.90
N GLN A 515 -8.48 -2.48 -18.44
CA GLN A 515 -9.28 -2.00 -19.58
C GLN A 515 -8.95 -2.77 -20.87
N ASP A 516 -7.68 -2.97 -21.18
CA ASP A 516 -7.21 -3.68 -22.38
C ASP A 516 -7.67 -5.14 -22.38
N ALA A 517 -7.80 -5.74 -21.20
CA ALA A 517 -8.39 -7.07 -21.01
C ALA A 517 -9.93 -7.11 -21.14
N GLY A 518 -10.58 -5.97 -21.36
CA GLY A 518 -12.03 -5.85 -21.48
C GLY A 518 -12.79 -6.04 -20.15
N LEU A 519 -12.10 -5.91 -19.01
CA LEU A 519 -12.72 -6.08 -17.68
C LEU A 519 -13.42 -4.80 -17.19
N ILE A 520 -13.05 -3.64 -17.75
CA ILE A 520 -13.72 -2.36 -17.52
C ILE A 520 -13.87 -1.61 -18.85
N THR A 521 -14.84 -0.71 -18.91
CA THR A 521 -14.95 0.36 -19.90
C THR A 521 -14.70 1.71 -19.23
N ALA A 522 -14.28 2.71 -20.00
CA ALA A 522 -14.04 4.06 -19.51
C ALA A 522 -14.78 5.06 -20.38
N HIS A 523 -15.25 6.16 -19.77
CA HIS A 523 -16.00 7.22 -20.43
C HIS A 523 -15.45 8.60 -20.08
N GLY A 524 -15.70 9.58 -20.95
CA GLY A 524 -15.32 10.97 -20.72
C GLY A 524 -13.83 11.15 -20.40
N ALA A 525 -13.52 11.92 -19.36
CA ALA A 525 -12.15 12.16 -18.89
C ALA A 525 -11.39 10.87 -18.55
N ALA A 526 -12.08 9.83 -18.07
CA ALA A 526 -11.45 8.54 -17.78
C ALA A 526 -10.97 7.85 -19.06
N ALA A 527 -11.79 7.87 -20.12
CA ALA A 527 -11.41 7.31 -21.42
C ALA A 527 -10.24 8.08 -22.04
N GLU A 528 -10.28 9.41 -21.97
CA GLU A 528 -9.22 10.28 -22.47
C GLU A 528 -7.88 9.96 -21.81
N VAL A 529 -7.85 9.88 -20.47
CA VAL A 529 -6.62 9.65 -19.71
C VAL A 529 -6.11 8.23 -19.89
N LEU A 530 -6.97 7.21 -19.85
CA LEU A 530 -6.55 5.82 -20.05
C LEU A 530 -6.12 5.52 -21.49
N GLY A 531 -6.49 6.37 -22.46
CA GLY A 531 -5.96 6.32 -23.83
C GLY A 531 -4.51 6.83 -23.97
N LEU A 532 -3.93 7.43 -22.92
CA LEU A 532 -2.56 7.94 -22.97
C LEU A 532 -1.52 6.82 -22.85
N SER A 533 -0.35 6.99 -23.47
CA SER A 533 0.82 6.18 -23.09
C SER A 533 1.27 6.55 -21.67
N GLN A 534 1.95 5.64 -20.97
CA GLN A 534 2.50 5.95 -19.64
C GLN A 534 3.38 7.21 -19.65
N THR A 535 4.20 7.40 -20.70
CA THR A 535 5.03 8.60 -20.83
C THR A 535 4.18 9.87 -20.95
N ALA A 536 3.13 9.85 -21.78
CA ALA A 536 2.23 10.99 -21.93
C ALA A 536 1.44 11.27 -20.64
N TYR A 537 1.01 10.23 -19.92
CA TYR A 537 0.38 10.35 -18.61
C TYR A 537 1.31 11.04 -17.60
N LEU A 538 2.56 10.58 -17.48
CA LEU A 538 3.55 11.19 -16.58
C LEU A 538 3.84 12.64 -16.93
N GLN A 539 3.98 12.97 -18.22
CA GLN A 539 4.16 14.35 -18.68
C GLN A 539 2.94 15.22 -18.32
N ARG A 540 1.73 14.66 -18.42
CA ARG A 540 0.50 15.36 -18.04
C ARG A 540 0.41 15.58 -16.53
N LEU A 541 0.84 14.63 -15.71
CA LEU A 541 1.00 14.84 -14.25
C LEU A 541 2.00 15.97 -13.95
N GLU A 542 3.13 16.01 -14.65
CA GLU A 542 4.18 17.05 -14.48
C GLU A 542 3.73 18.44 -14.94
N ALA A 543 2.77 18.53 -15.87
CA ALA A 543 2.18 19.78 -16.33
C ALA A 543 0.92 20.19 -15.53
N GLY A 544 0.31 19.25 -14.81
CA GLY A 544 -0.93 19.44 -14.08
C GLY A 544 -0.75 19.93 -12.63
N PRO A 545 -1.83 19.91 -11.83
CA PRO A 545 -1.83 20.44 -10.46
C PRO A 545 -0.76 19.82 -9.54
N LEU A 546 -0.46 18.52 -9.71
CA LEU A 546 0.59 17.85 -8.94
C LEU A 546 2.01 18.26 -9.38
N GLY A 547 2.19 18.56 -10.68
CA GLY A 547 3.46 18.94 -11.28
C GLY A 547 3.88 20.38 -11.01
N LEU A 548 2.90 21.27 -10.84
CA LEU A 548 3.09 22.67 -10.43
C LEU A 548 3.40 22.82 -8.92
N GLY A 549 3.63 21.70 -8.22
CA GLY A 549 3.84 21.53 -6.78
C GLY A 549 4.20 22.79 -5.97
N SER A 550 3.41 23.06 -4.91
CA SER A 550 3.60 24.14 -3.93
C SER A 550 3.98 25.52 -4.50
N GLY A 551 3.63 25.80 -5.76
CA GLY A 551 4.01 27.01 -6.47
C GLY A 551 3.24 28.24 -5.99
N ASN A 552 3.90 28.97 -5.09
CA ASN A 552 3.63 30.32 -4.53
C ASN A 552 2.62 30.42 -3.39
#